data_AF-A0A9W6TW54-F1
#
_entry.id   AF-A0A9W6TW54-F1
#
_cell.length_a   1.000
_cell.length_b   1.000
_cell.length_c   1.000
_cell.angle_alpha   90.00
_cell.angle_beta   90.00
_cell.angle_gamma   90.00
#
_symmetry.space_group_name_H-M   'P 1'
#
loop_
_entity.id
_entity.type
_entity.pdbx_description
1 polymer ?
#
loop_
_entity_poly.entity_id
_entity_poly.type
_entity_poly.pdbx_seq_one_letter_code
_entity_poly.pdbx_strand_id
1 'polypeptide(L)'
;MCVFEPDKRIKISTVVDELARLACAEDKDYNEISTNVSVYLESVTDKLSAAKKLLMRLQSTSQNAESQENAVLFLVCRSIWDNLDKVHDRIHDNISVVSGETFCSLVKDAYASIMNLRGTTTNLESLTETTFQYYSLRRRLGKFIEEHFLSSTQEICYPREYLE
;
A
#
# COMPACT_ATOMS: atom_id res chain seq x y z
N MET A 1 22.49 -36.50 -6.53
CA MET A 1 23.05 -35.15 -6.27
C MET A 1 22.10 -34.13 -6.87
N CYS A 2 21.36 -33.38 -6.04
CA CYS A 2 20.53 -32.30 -6.53
C CYS A 2 21.42 -31.14 -6.93
N VAL A 3 21.52 -30.85 -8.23
CA VAL A 3 22.16 -29.63 -8.72
C VAL A 3 21.21 -28.48 -8.40
N PHE A 4 21.58 -27.70 -7.38
CA PHE A 4 20.79 -26.58 -6.87
C PHE A 4 21.29 -25.33 -7.57
N GLU A 5 20.56 -24.85 -8.59
CA GLU A 5 20.88 -23.60 -9.30
C GLU A 5 20.05 -22.46 -8.69
N PRO A 6 20.59 -21.71 -7.71
CA PRO A 6 19.88 -20.62 -7.06
C PRO A 6 19.48 -19.50 -8.02
N ASP A 7 20.28 -19.23 -9.04
CA ASP A 7 20.07 -18.10 -9.97
C ASP A 7 18.92 -18.31 -10.94
N LYS A 8 18.48 -19.56 -11.14
CA LYS A 8 17.30 -19.89 -11.94
C LYS A 8 16.00 -19.86 -11.14
N ARG A 9 16.04 -19.52 -9.85
CA ARG A 9 14.83 -19.43 -9.02
C ARG A 9 14.09 -18.14 -9.30
N ILE A 10 12.79 -18.29 -9.49
CA ILE A 10 11.88 -17.15 -9.43
C ILE A 10 12.01 -16.52 -8.04
N LYS A 11 12.25 -15.21 -8.00
CA LYS A 11 12.31 -14.48 -6.73
C LYS A 11 10.93 -14.55 -6.07
N ILE A 12 10.92 -14.78 -4.76
CA ILE A 12 9.68 -14.82 -3.97
C ILE A 12 8.88 -13.52 -4.16
N SER A 13 9.56 -12.38 -4.29
CA SER A 13 8.94 -11.09 -4.61
C SER A 13 8.12 -11.14 -5.91
N THR A 14 8.64 -11.80 -6.95
CA THR A 14 7.95 -11.92 -8.25
C THR A 14 6.67 -12.76 -8.13
N VAL A 15 6.71 -13.85 -7.35
CA VAL A 15 5.51 -14.69 -7.11
C VAL A 15 4.47 -13.91 -6.31
N VAL A 16 4.90 -13.19 -5.27
CA VAL A 16 4.02 -12.36 -4.45
C VAL A 16 3.37 -11.24 -5.28
N ASP A 17 4.13 -10.60 -6.16
CA ASP A 17 3.63 -9.54 -7.04
C ASP A 17 2.60 -10.09 -8.06
N GLU A 18 2.82 -11.29 -8.61
CA GLU A 18 1.87 -11.97 -9.50
C GLU A 18 0.59 -12.42 -8.80
N LEU A 19 0.69 -12.96 -7.58
CA LEU A 19 -0.48 -13.34 -6.78
C LEU A 19 -1.31 -12.11 -6.39
N ALA A 20 -0.65 -11.00 -6.04
CA ALA A 20 -1.33 -9.74 -5.77
C ALA A 20 -2.05 -9.21 -7.03
N ARG A 21 -1.44 -9.34 -8.21
CA ARG A 21 -2.06 -8.97 -9.49
C ARG A 21 -3.31 -9.81 -9.78
N LEU A 22 -3.23 -11.12 -9.59
CA LEU A 22 -4.36 -12.04 -9.81
C LEU A 22 -5.50 -11.80 -8.82
N ALA A 23 -5.18 -11.47 -7.56
CA ALA A 23 -6.18 -11.17 -6.54
C ALA A 23 -6.89 -9.81 -6.76
N CYS A 24 -6.26 -8.88 -7.47
CA CYS A 24 -6.80 -7.54 -7.74
C CYS A 24 -7.40 -7.38 -9.15
N ALA A 25 -7.50 -8.47 -9.92
CA ALA A 25 -8.13 -8.45 -11.24
C ALA A 25 -9.66 -8.51 -11.12
N GLU A 26 -10.29 -7.39 -10.75
CA GLU A 26 -11.70 -7.14 -11.06
C GLU A 26 -11.80 -6.37 -12.40
N ASP A 27 -12.80 -6.72 -13.21
CA ASP A 27 -13.08 -6.18 -14.54
C ASP A 27 -13.13 -4.64 -14.52
N LYS A 28 -12.12 -4.01 -15.14
CA LYS A 28 -12.09 -2.56 -15.34
C LYS A 28 -12.72 -2.24 -16.69
N ASP A 29 -13.98 -1.81 -16.67
CA ASP A 29 -14.60 -1.10 -17.78
C ASP A 29 -14.05 0.33 -17.80
N TYR A 30 -13.27 0.64 -18.82
CA TYR A 30 -12.64 1.94 -19.01
C TYR A 30 -13.57 2.81 -19.84
N ASN A 31 -14.34 3.70 -19.19
CA ASN A 31 -14.77 4.92 -19.85
C ASN A 31 -15.10 6.05 -18.86
N GLU A 32 -14.62 7.24 -19.21
CA GLU A 32 -15.04 8.58 -18.72
C GLU A 32 -14.24 9.19 -17.53
N ILE A 33 -13.02 9.69 -17.81
CA ILE A 33 -12.04 9.99 -16.74
C ILE A 33 -11.61 11.48 -16.62
N SER A 34 -11.78 12.36 -17.61
CA SER A 34 -11.09 13.66 -17.54
C SER A 34 -11.68 14.71 -16.58
N THR A 35 -12.96 14.64 -16.22
CA THR A 35 -13.62 15.63 -15.33
C THR A 35 -13.61 15.20 -13.85
N ASN A 36 -13.21 13.96 -13.58
CA ASN A 36 -13.40 13.30 -12.30
C ASN A 36 -12.23 13.49 -11.33
N VAL A 37 -11.00 13.71 -11.79
CA VAL A 37 -9.81 13.70 -10.89
C VAL A 37 -9.89 14.71 -9.75
N SER A 38 -10.43 15.93 -9.97
CA SER A 38 -10.55 16.97 -8.92
C SER A 38 -11.57 16.60 -7.83
N VAL A 39 -12.78 16.18 -8.22
CA VAL A 39 -13.83 15.74 -7.29
C VAL A 39 -13.38 14.48 -6.53
N TYR A 40 -12.57 13.65 -7.18
CA TYR A 40 -12.03 12.43 -6.59
C TYR A 40 -10.89 12.70 -5.59
N LEU A 41 -10.06 13.72 -5.81
CA LEU A 41 -9.01 14.12 -4.88
C LEU A 41 -9.59 14.74 -3.59
N GLU A 42 -10.68 15.51 -3.70
CA GLU A 42 -11.43 15.99 -2.54
C GLU A 42 -11.99 14.81 -1.71
N SER A 43 -12.53 13.79 -2.38
CA SER A 43 -12.99 12.55 -1.72
C SER A 43 -11.84 11.79 -1.02
N VAL A 44 -10.63 11.80 -1.58
CA VAL A 44 -9.44 11.22 -0.95
C VAL A 44 -9.05 12.00 0.31
N THR A 45 -9.11 13.34 0.28
CA THR A 45 -8.83 14.19 1.43
C THR A 45 -9.78 13.89 2.59
N ASP A 46 -11.08 13.73 2.31
CA ASP A 46 -12.08 13.35 3.31
C ASP A 46 -11.80 11.98 3.92
N LYS A 47 -11.42 10.99 3.09
CA LYS A 47 -11.06 9.65 3.56
C LYS A 47 -9.79 9.65 4.40
N LEU A 48 -8.77 10.43 4.02
CA LEU A 48 -7.55 10.59 4.80
C LEU A 48 -7.86 11.20 6.18
N SER A 49 -8.66 12.27 6.22
CA SER A 49 -9.10 12.91 7.47
C SER A 49 -9.90 11.95 8.36
N ALA A 50 -10.85 11.22 7.79
CA ALA A 50 -11.64 10.22 8.50
C ALA A 50 -10.76 9.07 9.03
N ALA A 51 -9.82 8.57 8.23
CA ALA A 51 -8.89 7.53 8.63
C ALA A 51 -7.97 7.97 9.78
N LYS A 52 -7.42 9.20 9.73
CA LYS A 52 -6.63 9.77 10.83
C LYS A 52 -7.42 9.79 12.13
N LYS A 53 -8.70 10.20 12.10
CA LYS A 53 -9.59 10.18 13.28
C LYS A 53 -9.83 8.75 13.79
N LEU A 54 -9.98 7.78 12.91
CA LEU A 54 -10.16 6.37 13.27
C LEU A 54 -8.89 5.79 13.90
N LEU A 55 -7.72 6.03 13.32
CA LEU A 55 -6.43 5.61 13.88
C LEU A 55 -6.22 6.17 15.28
N MET A 56 -6.51 7.46 15.50
CA MET A 56 -6.39 8.06 16.84
C MET A 56 -7.31 7.37 17.85
N ARG A 57 -8.57 7.06 17.49
CA ARG A 57 -9.50 6.34 18.37
C ARG A 57 -9.00 4.92 18.69
N LEU A 58 -8.55 4.20 17.66
CA LEU A 58 -8.01 2.84 17.80
C LEU A 58 -6.74 2.82 18.67
N GLN A 59 -5.90 3.84 18.58
CA GLN A 59 -4.72 3.98 19.44
C GLN A 59 -5.12 4.07 20.92
N SER A 60 -6.10 4.92 21.23
CA SER A 60 -6.60 5.10 22.60
C SER A 60 -7.27 3.84 23.15
N THR A 61 -7.92 3.04 22.29
CA THR A 61 -8.51 1.75 22.69
C THR A 61 -7.45 0.67 22.86
N SER A 62 -6.44 0.63 21.99
CA SER A 62 -5.34 -0.35 22.03
C SER A 62 -4.42 -0.16 23.23
N GLN A 63 -4.24 1.06 23.74
CA GLN A 63 -3.47 1.31 24.97
C GLN A 63 -4.09 0.65 26.21
N ASN A 64 -5.37 0.29 26.16
CA ASN A 64 -6.09 -0.41 27.23
C ASN A 64 -6.12 -1.93 27.04
N ALA A 65 -5.66 -2.45 25.89
CA ALA A 65 -5.71 -3.87 25.54
C ALA A 65 -4.28 -4.44 25.44
N GLU A 66 -3.91 -5.28 26.39
CA GLU A 66 -2.56 -5.84 26.60
C GLU A 66 -2.04 -6.79 25.48
N SER A 67 -2.72 -6.90 24.34
CA SER A 67 -2.31 -7.81 23.26
C SER A 67 -1.24 -7.17 22.35
N GLN A 68 -0.01 -7.66 22.43
CA GLN A 68 1.13 -7.26 21.59
C GLN A 68 0.87 -7.38 20.07
N GLU A 69 0.02 -8.33 19.65
CA GLU A 69 -0.32 -8.58 18.23
C GLU A 69 -1.10 -7.42 17.60
N ASN A 70 -2.05 -6.83 18.35
CA ASN A 70 -2.81 -5.67 17.90
C ASN A 70 -1.93 -4.41 17.78
N ALA A 71 -0.87 -4.31 18.58
CA ALA A 71 0.08 -3.20 18.51
C ALA A 71 0.93 -3.23 17.23
N VAL A 72 1.38 -4.41 16.79
CA VAL A 72 2.15 -4.56 15.54
C VAL A 72 1.29 -4.21 14.34
N LEU A 73 0.06 -4.76 14.29
CA LEU A 73 -0.89 -4.45 13.23
C LEU A 73 -1.18 -2.95 13.16
N PHE A 74 -1.42 -2.32 14.32
CA PHE A 74 -1.64 -0.88 14.41
C PHE A 74 -0.46 -0.05 13.85
N LEU A 75 0.79 -0.44 14.13
CA LEU A 75 1.97 0.22 13.58
C LEU A 75 2.04 0.11 12.05
N VAL A 76 1.72 -1.07 11.51
CA VAL A 76 1.67 -1.29 10.05
C VAL A 76 0.58 -0.42 9.43
N CYS A 77 -0.62 -0.40 10.01
CA CYS A 77 -1.72 0.46 9.57
C CYS A 77 -1.30 1.93 9.54
N ARG A 78 -0.71 2.41 10.64
CA ARG A 78 -0.24 3.79 10.77
C ARG A 78 0.78 4.14 9.69
N SER A 79 1.77 3.28 9.46
CA SER A 79 2.80 3.50 8.43
C SER A 79 2.21 3.61 7.02
N ILE A 80 1.17 2.84 6.70
CA ILE A 80 0.51 2.91 5.40
C ILE A 80 -0.18 4.25 5.23
N TRP A 81 -0.93 4.71 6.23
CA TRP A 81 -1.63 5.99 6.19
C TRP A 81 -0.67 7.19 6.14
N ASP A 82 0.43 7.15 6.91
CA ASP A 82 1.46 8.20 6.86
C ASP A 82 2.09 8.29 5.46
N ASN A 83 2.25 7.17 4.76
CA ASN A 83 2.77 7.15 3.39
C ASN A 83 1.72 7.62 2.37
N LEU A 84 0.45 7.25 2.53
CA LEU A 84 -0.63 7.76 1.68
C LEU A 84 -0.77 9.28 1.78
N ASP A 85 -0.64 9.84 2.99
CA ASP A 85 -0.68 11.28 3.24
C ASP A 85 0.48 12.00 2.50
N LYS A 86 1.71 11.48 2.66
CA LYS A 86 2.89 12.01 1.94
C LYS A 86 2.75 11.95 0.42
N VAL A 87 2.14 10.88 -0.08
CA VAL A 87 1.91 10.71 -1.52
C VAL A 87 0.81 11.67 -2.00
N HIS A 88 -0.27 11.85 -1.23
CA HIS A 88 -1.33 12.80 -1.53
C HIS A 88 -0.77 14.24 -1.63
N ASP A 89 0.05 14.65 -0.68
CA ASP A 89 0.68 15.98 -0.69
C ASP A 89 1.58 16.20 -1.93
N ARG A 90 2.19 15.13 -2.45
CA ARG A 90 3.04 15.18 -3.66
C ARG A 90 2.28 15.07 -4.97
N ILE A 91 1.10 14.44 -4.96
CA ILE A 91 0.25 14.25 -6.15
C ILE A 91 -0.32 15.58 -6.64
N HIS A 92 -0.51 16.55 -5.74
CA HIS A 92 -1.08 17.84 -6.07
C HIS A 92 -0.34 18.59 -7.19
N ASP A 93 0.94 18.28 -7.40
CA ASP A 93 1.79 19.05 -8.30
C ASP A 93 2.07 18.40 -9.67
N ASN A 94 2.01 17.06 -9.84
CA ASN A 94 2.59 16.47 -11.06
C ASN A 94 2.27 14.98 -11.37
N ILE A 95 1.01 14.52 -11.27
CA ILE A 95 0.69 13.12 -11.60
C ILE A 95 -0.27 12.96 -12.80
N SER A 96 -0.01 11.94 -13.62
CA SER A 96 -0.87 11.58 -14.75
C SER A 96 -2.24 11.08 -14.26
N VAL A 97 -3.25 11.16 -15.12
CA VAL A 97 -4.61 10.67 -14.83
C VAL A 97 -4.61 9.21 -14.34
N VAL A 98 -3.88 8.31 -15.02
CA VAL A 98 -3.81 6.87 -14.68
C VAL A 98 -3.19 6.61 -13.30
N SER A 99 -2.15 7.39 -12.94
CA SER A 99 -1.54 7.31 -11.61
C SER A 99 -2.45 7.87 -10.52
N GLY A 100 -3.26 8.89 -10.82
CA GLY A 100 -4.26 9.42 -9.91
C GLY A 100 -5.33 8.39 -9.57
N GLU A 101 -5.84 7.65 -10.56
CA GLU A 101 -6.81 6.58 -10.35
C GLU A 101 -6.24 5.42 -9.53
N THR A 102 -5.01 5.02 -9.85
CA THR A 102 -4.32 3.96 -9.12
C THR A 102 -4.13 4.34 -7.65
N PHE A 103 -3.73 5.58 -7.39
CA PHE A 103 -3.64 6.11 -6.03
C PHE A 103 -5.01 6.15 -5.33
N CYS A 104 -6.06 6.61 -6.00
CA CYS A 104 -7.40 6.64 -5.44
C CYS A 104 -7.90 5.24 -5.06
N SER A 105 -7.63 4.23 -5.89
CA SER A 105 -7.92 2.83 -5.59
C SER A 105 -7.16 2.37 -4.33
N LEU A 106 -5.87 2.69 -4.20
CA LEU A 106 -5.10 2.37 -2.99
C LEU A 106 -5.70 3.01 -1.72
N VAL A 107 -6.13 4.27 -1.79
CA VAL A 107 -6.78 4.96 -0.65
C VAL A 107 -8.13 4.32 -0.33
N LYS A 108 -8.93 3.94 -1.33
CA LYS A 108 -10.21 3.23 -1.12
C LYS A 108 -9.98 1.89 -0.42
N ASP A 109 -9.02 1.09 -0.89
CA ASP A 109 -8.68 -0.21 -0.32
C ASP A 109 -8.18 -0.05 1.13
N ALA A 110 -7.29 0.92 1.37
CA ALA A 110 -6.80 1.24 2.71
C ALA A 110 -7.93 1.62 3.68
N TYR A 111 -8.89 2.41 3.19
CA TYR A 111 -10.04 2.83 3.97
C TYR A 111 -10.99 1.66 4.28
N ALA A 112 -11.19 0.73 3.35
CA ALA A 112 -11.97 -0.47 3.60
C ALA A 112 -11.30 -1.35 4.67
N SER A 113 -9.98 -1.56 4.58
CA SER A 113 -9.23 -2.36 5.55
C SER A 113 -9.27 -1.76 6.97
N ILE A 114 -9.16 -0.43 7.13
CA ILE A 114 -9.27 0.19 8.47
C ILE A 114 -10.68 0.12 9.06
N MET A 115 -11.71 0.12 8.22
CA MET A 115 -13.08 -0.11 8.69
C MET A 115 -13.28 -1.55 9.16
N ASN A 116 -12.68 -2.51 8.47
CA ASN A 116 -12.70 -3.91 8.89
C ASN A 116 -12.00 -4.09 10.24
N LEU A 117 -10.91 -3.36 10.50
CA LEU A 117 -10.18 -3.35 11.78
C LEU A 117 -11.09 -3.09 13.00
N ARG A 118 -12.09 -2.24 12.82
CA ARG A 118 -13.05 -1.88 13.86
C ARG A 118 -13.92 -3.07 14.28
N GLY A 119 -14.10 -4.07 13.41
CA GLY A 119 -14.93 -5.24 13.64
C GLY A 119 -14.17 -6.54 13.89
N THR A 120 -12.85 -6.57 13.72
CA THR A 120 -12.05 -7.81 13.68
C THR A 120 -11.65 -8.39 15.04
N THR A 121 -11.99 -7.72 16.14
CA THR A 121 -11.36 -7.93 17.45
C THR A 121 -11.68 -9.26 18.15
N THR A 122 -12.48 -10.14 17.55
CA THR A 122 -12.99 -11.34 18.25
C THR A 122 -12.56 -12.68 17.66
N ASN A 123 -11.97 -12.76 16.47
CA ASN A 123 -11.56 -14.04 15.88
C ASN A 123 -10.18 -13.99 15.19
N LEU A 124 -9.42 -15.09 15.29
CA LEU A 124 -8.04 -15.24 14.77
C LEU A 124 -7.97 -15.24 13.23
N GLU A 125 -8.97 -15.81 12.57
CA GLU A 125 -9.06 -15.91 11.11
C GLU A 125 -9.16 -14.51 10.47
N SER A 126 -10.08 -13.69 10.98
CA SER A 126 -10.28 -12.31 10.56
C SER A 126 -9.09 -11.42 10.90
N LEU A 127 -8.41 -11.64 12.04
CA LEU A 127 -7.16 -10.94 12.36
C LEU A 127 -6.06 -11.28 11.34
N THR A 128 -5.94 -12.56 10.96
CA THR A 128 -4.96 -13.05 9.99
C THR A 128 -5.26 -12.49 8.59
N GLU A 129 -6.52 -12.54 8.16
CA GLU A 129 -6.98 -11.96 6.89
C GLU A 129 -6.69 -10.46 6.82
N THR A 130 -7.05 -9.72 7.87
CA THR A 130 -6.81 -8.28 7.97
C THR A 130 -5.32 -7.97 7.93
N THR A 131 -4.49 -8.77 8.61
CA THR A 131 -3.03 -8.67 8.56
C THR A 131 -2.51 -8.82 7.13
N PHE A 132 -2.96 -9.84 6.40
CA PHE A 132 -2.56 -10.05 5.01
C PHE A 132 -2.98 -8.90 4.09
N GLN A 133 -4.19 -8.36 4.26
CA GLN A 133 -4.66 -7.20 3.51
C GLN A 133 -3.73 -6.00 3.70
N TYR A 134 -3.31 -5.71 4.94
CA TYR A 134 -2.38 -4.61 5.20
C TYR A 134 -0.99 -4.82 4.60
N TYR A 135 -0.44 -6.04 4.64
CA TYR A 135 0.84 -6.32 3.99
C TYR A 135 0.76 -6.19 2.46
N SER A 136 -0.32 -6.68 1.86
CA SER A 136 -0.57 -6.52 0.42
C SER A 136 -0.66 -5.03 0.04
N LEU A 137 -1.43 -4.26 0.80
CA LEU A 137 -1.59 -2.82 0.60
C LEU A 137 -0.26 -2.07 0.76
N ARG A 138 0.54 -2.40 1.78
CA ARG A 138 1.88 -1.83 1.98
C ARG A 138 2.79 -2.11 0.78
N ARG A 139 2.75 -3.32 0.23
CA ARG A 139 3.54 -3.69 -0.95
C ARG A 139 3.11 -2.90 -2.18
N ARG A 140 1.80 -2.83 -2.45
CA ARG A 140 1.23 -2.08 -3.59
C ARG A 140 1.55 -0.58 -3.50
N LEU A 141 1.43 0.01 -2.31
CA LEU A 141 1.81 1.40 -2.06
C LEU A 141 3.32 1.62 -2.26
N GLY A 142 4.17 0.71 -1.77
CA GLY A 142 5.61 0.78 -2.00
C GLY A 142 5.96 0.79 -3.49
N LYS A 143 5.35 -0.11 -4.27
CA LYS A 143 5.53 -0.17 -5.73
C LYS A 143 5.06 1.11 -6.42
N PHE A 144 3.89 1.63 -6.04
CA PHE A 144 3.40 2.93 -6.54
C PHE A 144 4.39 4.06 -6.25
N ILE A 145 4.96 4.09 -5.04
CA ILE A 145 5.97 5.08 -4.67
C ILE A 145 7.23 4.93 -5.52
N GLU A 146 7.70 3.70 -5.71
CA GLU A 146 8.88 3.41 -6.53
C GLU A 146 8.70 3.90 -7.98
N GLU A 147 7.60 3.50 -8.62
CA GLU A 147 7.30 3.81 -10.02
C GLU A 147 7.14 5.31 -10.28
N HIS A 148 6.51 6.04 -9.36
CA HIS A 148 6.13 7.44 -9.59
C HIS A 148 7.03 8.47 -8.91
N PHE A 149 7.82 8.09 -7.89
CA PHE A 149 8.62 9.05 -7.12
C PHE A 149 10.09 8.65 -6.95
N LEU A 150 10.49 7.41 -7.25
CA LEU A 150 11.88 6.95 -7.13
C LEU A 150 12.55 6.62 -8.49
N SER A 151 11.83 6.74 -9.61
CA SER A 151 12.31 6.50 -10.98
C SER A 151 13.30 7.56 -11.52
N SER A 152 14.15 8.15 -10.68
CA SER A 152 15.23 9.06 -11.09
C SER A 152 16.59 8.70 -10.49
N THR A 153 16.84 7.42 -10.22
CA THR A 153 18.20 6.96 -9.86
C THR A 153 18.56 5.67 -10.59
N GLN A 154 18.73 5.77 -11.91
CA GLN A 154 19.50 4.76 -12.66
C GLN A 154 20.36 5.39 -13.75
N GLU A 155 21.23 6.31 -13.34
CA GLU A 155 22.58 6.43 -13.89
C GLU A 155 23.56 6.58 -12.70
N ILE A 156 23.70 5.53 -11.90
CA ILE A 156 24.92 5.39 -11.09
C ILE A 156 25.92 4.68 -11.99
N CYS A 157 26.72 5.51 -12.65
CA CYS A 157 27.98 5.16 -13.28
C CYS A 157 28.83 4.40 -12.24
N TYR A 158 28.96 3.08 -12.39
CA TYR A 158 29.97 2.34 -11.64
C TYR A 158 31.34 2.85 -12.10
N PRO A 159 32.23 3.30 -11.20
CA PRO A 159 33.61 3.54 -11.58
C PRO A 159 34.22 2.20 -11.96
N ARG A 160 34.48 2.07 -13.26
CA ARG A 160 35.20 0.97 -13.88
C ARG A 160 36.68 1.13 -13.55
N GLU A 161 37.12 0.73 -12.36
CA GLU A 161 38.55 0.66 -12.02
C GLU A 161 38.76 -0.16 -10.74
N TYR A 162 38.64 -1.49 -10.88
CA TYR A 162 39.43 -2.46 -10.12
C TYR A 162 39.60 -3.70 -11.01
N LEU A 163 40.51 -3.58 -11.98
CA LEU A 163 41.25 -4.69 -12.54
C LEU A 163 42.72 -4.34 -12.34
N GLU A 164 43.43 -5.33 -11.78
CA GLU A 164 44.86 -5.35 -11.46
C GLU A 164 45.78 -4.84 -12.58
#